data_AF-A0AAU9C2H7-F1
#
_entry.id   AF-A0AAU9C2H7-F1
#
_cell.length_a   1.000
_cell.length_b   1.000
_cell.length_c   1.000
_cell.angle_alpha   90.00
_cell.angle_beta   90.00
_cell.angle_gamma   90.00
#
_symmetry.space_group_name_H-M   'P 1'
#
loop_
_entity.id
_entity.type
_entity.pdbx_description
1 polymer ?
#
loop_
_entity_poly.entity_id
_entity_poly.type
_entity_poly.pdbx_seq_one_letter_code
_entity_poly.pdbx_strand_id
1 'polypeptide(L)'
;MSSPILDSTPAKAACDFSAGDVRFESTFEMDEPLLREVISARDRSLNKRDGLIFAAVFLIVLAAYIWGTVSVWDITPWGIFLGLIIIFLLGYSVLLAIKGFTVFWPARSWRKTWSHWFSRHGAPVSDNPRCTIRTSACTTEVRTSVLVDGKVSGTISKPYSAFSHLEETEHLVVLVNGEVEVGNLLHNMVSSDYAQKLEQRADLEDMIWDKNHLQGGTPAQLKDYLERKLGHRA
;
A
#
# COMPACT_ATOMS: atom_id res chain seq x y z
N MET A 1 -24.66 -19.79 -14.87
CA MET A 1 -24.06 -18.54 -14.34
C MET A 1 -22.58 -18.62 -14.67
N SER A 2 -22.19 -17.84 -15.66
CA SER A 2 -20.91 -17.97 -16.37
C SER A 2 -19.84 -17.12 -15.70
N SER A 3 -18.68 -17.72 -15.43
CA SER A 3 -17.47 -17.05 -14.96
C SER A 3 -17.00 -15.99 -15.95
N PRO A 4 -16.43 -14.85 -15.52
CA PRO A 4 -15.75 -13.96 -16.43
C PRO A 4 -14.42 -14.63 -16.81
N ILE A 5 -14.35 -15.06 -18.07
CA ILE A 5 -13.14 -15.50 -18.74
C ILE A 5 -12.24 -14.27 -18.86
N LEU A 6 -11.04 -14.32 -18.27
CA LEU A 6 -9.96 -13.39 -18.60
C LEU A 6 -9.80 -13.40 -20.13
N ASP A 7 -9.92 -12.22 -20.73
CA ASP A 7 -9.76 -12.00 -22.15
C ASP A 7 -8.37 -12.49 -22.59
N SER A 8 -8.33 -13.68 -23.17
CA SER A 8 -7.11 -14.32 -23.65
C SER A 8 -6.78 -13.79 -25.04
N THR A 9 -6.41 -12.53 -25.13
CA THR A 9 -5.77 -11.99 -26.33
C THR A 9 -4.31 -12.40 -26.27
N PRO A 10 -3.77 -13.17 -27.24
CA PRO A 10 -2.34 -13.45 -27.27
C PRO A 10 -1.65 -12.14 -27.65
N ALA A 11 -1.17 -11.40 -26.65
CA ALA A 11 -0.30 -10.26 -26.84
C ALA A 11 0.99 -10.77 -27.47
N LYS A 12 0.98 -10.71 -28.79
CA LYS A 12 2.06 -10.92 -29.72
C LYS A 12 3.21 -9.97 -29.40
N ALA A 13 4.07 -10.37 -28.47
CA ALA A 13 5.53 -10.22 -28.52
C ALA A 13 6.10 -10.64 -27.16
N ALA A 14 6.77 -11.78 -27.13
CA ALA A 14 7.97 -11.89 -26.31
C ALA A 14 8.92 -10.79 -26.83
N CYS A 15 8.83 -9.60 -26.26
CA CYS A 15 9.79 -8.54 -26.55
C CYS A 15 11.08 -8.94 -25.86
N ASP A 16 12.08 -9.30 -26.67
CA ASP A 16 13.47 -9.16 -26.29
C ASP A 16 13.66 -7.78 -25.65
N PHE A 17 14.14 -7.79 -24.41
CA PHE A 17 14.40 -6.61 -23.61
C PHE A 17 15.44 -5.75 -24.33
N SER A 18 15.03 -4.60 -24.86
CA SER A 18 15.97 -3.57 -25.27
C SER A 18 16.73 -3.09 -24.03
N ALA A 19 17.95 -3.60 -23.84
CA ALA A 19 18.85 -3.24 -22.75
C ALA A 19 19.14 -1.73 -22.66
N GLY A 20 18.78 -0.94 -23.68
CA GLY A 20 18.96 0.53 -23.71
C GLY A 20 17.88 1.34 -22.99
N ASP A 21 16.72 0.76 -22.69
CA ASP A 21 15.59 1.47 -22.06
C ASP A 21 15.51 1.27 -20.54
N VAL A 22 15.98 0.13 -20.04
CA VAL A 22 15.98 -0.18 -18.61
C VAL A 22 17.07 0.63 -17.90
N ARG A 23 16.68 1.42 -16.91
CA ARG A 23 17.60 2.21 -16.07
C ARG A 23 17.93 1.52 -14.77
N PHE A 24 16.93 0.89 -14.17
CA PHE A 24 17.07 0.12 -12.94
C PHE A 24 16.25 -1.14 -13.04
N GLU A 25 16.75 -2.23 -12.47
CA GLU A 25 16.05 -3.50 -12.43
C GLU A 25 16.27 -4.19 -11.10
N SER A 26 15.25 -4.86 -10.57
CA SER A 26 15.38 -5.71 -9.40
C SER A 26 14.68 -7.03 -9.69
N THR A 27 15.41 -8.14 -9.54
CA THR A 27 14.84 -9.50 -9.61
C THR A 27 15.03 -10.16 -8.25
N PHE A 28 13.92 -10.49 -7.58
CA PHE A 28 13.96 -11.04 -6.22
C PHE A 28 12.79 -12.00 -5.98
N GLU A 29 12.93 -12.83 -4.94
CA GLU A 29 11.87 -13.71 -4.47
C GLU A 29 10.99 -12.94 -3.49
N MET A 30 9.72 -12.77 -3.83
CA MET A 30 8.71 -12.21 -2.93
C MET A 30 8.20 -13.30 -2.01
N ASP A 31 8.22 -13.02 -0.71
CA ASP A 31 7.68 -13.85 0.36
C ASP A 31 6.65 -13.09 1.20
N GLU A 32 6.04 -13.77 2.18
CA GLU A 32 5.03 -13.15 3.06
C GLU A 32 5.58 -11.94 3.85
N PRO A 33 6.77 -11.98 4.47
CA PRO A 33 7.38 -10.82 5.12
C PRO A 33 7.54 -9.60 4.22
N LEU A 34 8.07 -9.77 3.01
CA LEU A 34 8.23 -8.66 2.07
C LEU A 34 6.87 -8.12 1.59
N LEU A 35 5.90 -8.99 1.33
CA LEU A 35 4.54 -8.56 0.98
C LEU A 35 3.89 -7.75 2.12
N ARG A 36 4.20 -8.08 3.37
CA ARG A 36 3.76 -7.31 4.52
C ARG A 36 4.35 -5.90 4.56
N GLU A 37 5.61 -5.76 4.20
CA GLU A 37 6.25 -4.46 4.06
C GLU A 37 5.61 -3.64 2.93
N VAL A 38 5.31 -4.27 1.78
CA VAL A 38 4.64 -3.61 0.65
C VAL A 38 3.29 -3.06 1.07
N ILE A 39 2.45 -3.88 1.72
CA ILE A 39 1.11 -3.46 2.15
C ILE A 39 1.21 -2.38 3.22
N SER A 40 2.14 -2.51 4.16
CA SER A 40 2.40 -1.48 5.17
C SER A 40 2.82 -0.14 4.57
N ALA A 41 3.73 -0.16 3.57
CA ALA A 41 4.14 1.03 2.82
C ALA A 41 2.97 1.68 2.10
N ARG A 42 2.23 0.87 1.34
CA ARG A 42 1.07 1.31 0.57
C ARG A 42 0.00 2.01 1.40
N ASP A 43 -0.29 1.46 2.58
CA ASP A 43 -1.33 1.97 3.47
C ASP A 43 -0.81 3.09 4.37
N ARG A 44 0.51 3.33 4.42
CA ARG A 44 1.14 4.30 5.33
C ARG A 44 0.57 5.70 5.18
N SER A 45 0.51 6.21 3.95
CA SER A 45 -0.01 7.56 3.67
C SER A 45 -1.49 7.69 4.06
N LEU A 46 -2.29 6.65 3.80
CA LEU A 46 -3.70 6.57 4.19
C LEU A 46 -3.85 6.55 5.71
N ASN A 47 -3.09 5.71 6.41
CA ASN A 47 -3.12 5.60 7.87
C ASN A 47 -2.70 6.90 8.56
N LYS A 48 -1.72 7.62 8.01
CA LYS A 48 -1.31 8.93 8.54
C LYS A 48 -2.46 9.93 8.45
N ARG A 49 -3.10 10.00 7.28
CA ARG A 49 -4.25 10.88 7.04
C ARG A 49 -5.42 10.52 7.95
N ASP A 50 -5.78 9.24 8.01
CA ASP A 50 -6.93 8.77 8.78
C ASP A 50 -6.67 8.95 10.28
N GLY A 51 -5.45 8.67 10.75
CA GLY A 51 -5.01 8.97 12.11
C GLY A 51 -5.10 10.46 12.46
N LEU A 52 -4.74 11.36 11.53
CA LEU A 52 -4.87 12.81 11.74
C LEU A 52 -6.34 13.23 11.88
N ILE A 53 -7.22 12.69 11.03
CA ILE A 53 -8.66 12.98 11.07
C ILE A 53 -9.24 12.49 12.40
N PHE A 54 -8.95 11.27 12.83
CA PHE A 54 -9.40 10.75 14.12
C PHE A 54 -8.85 11.56 15.29
N ALA A 55 -7.58 11.98 15.24
CA ALA A 55 -6.99 12.80 16.29
C ALA A 55 -7.76 14.14 16.43
N ALA A 56 -8.10 14.79 15.32
CA ALA A 56 -8.89 16.01 15.33
C ALA A 56 -10.30 15.78 15.93
N VAL A 57 -10.97 14.69 15.55
CA VAL A 57 -12.29 14.33 16.10
C VAL A 57 -12.20 14.08 17.61
N PHE A 58 -11.24 13.27 18.07
CA PHE A 58 -11.09 12.98 19.49
C PHE A 58 -10.66 14.19 20.31
N LEU A 59 -9.94 15.14 19.72
CA LEU A 59 -9.61 16.41 20.37
C LEU A 59 -10.87 17.27 20.58
N ILE A 60 -11.77 17.32 19.59
CA ILE A 60 -13.08 17.99 19.74
C ILE A 60 -13.93 17.30 20.80
N VAL A 61 -14.00 15.97 20.77
CA VAL A 61 -14.74 15.18 21.76
C VAL A 61 -14.17 15.39 23.17
N LEU A 62 -12.85 15.41 23.32
CA LEU A 62 -12.19 15.68 24.60
C LEU A 62 -12.51 17.09 25.11
N ALA A 63 -12.47 18.11 24.24
CA ALA A 63 -12.81 19.48 24.61
C ALA A 63 -14.27 19.59 25.08
N ALA A 64 -15.21 18.95 24.36
CA ALA A 64 -16.61 18.90 24.75
C ALA A 64 -16.83 18.15 26.07
N TYR A 65 -16.11 17.04 26.28
CA TYR A 65 -16.14 16.28 27.54
C TYR A 65 -15.63 17.11 28.73
N ILE A 66 -14.51 17.82 28.57
CA ILE A 66 -13.96 18.69 29.61
C ILE A 66 -14.93 19.85 29.91
N TRP A 67 -15.47 20.49 28.87
CA TRP A 67 -16.46 21.55 29.05
C TRP A 67 -17.72 21.07 29.80
N GLY A 68 -18.23 19.89 29.44
CA GLY A 68 -19.37 19.27 30.11
C GLY A 68 -19.11 18.95 31.58
N THR A 69 -17.94 18.41 31.90
CA THR A 69 -17.58 18.07 33.30
C THR A 69 -17.35 19.31 34.15
N VAL A 70 -16.71 20.35 33.61
CA VAL A 70 -16.50 21.64 34.31
C VAL A 70 -17.82 22.39 34.52
N SER A 71 -18.74 22.35 33.57
CA SER A 71 -20.03 23.06 33.68
C SER A 71 -20.98 22.43 34.71
N VAL A 72 -20.92 21.11 34.91
CA VAL A 72 -21.78 20.39 35.85
C VAL A 72 -21.14 20.26 37.24
N TRP A 73 -19.83 20.49 37.38
CA TRP A 73 -19.08 20.34 38.65
C TRP A 73 -19.22 18.97 39.32
N ASP A 74 -19.63 17.96 38.56
CA ASP A 74 -19.83 16.58 39.04
C ASP A 74 -18.94 15.63 38.22
N ILE A 75 -17.92 15.09 38.89
CA ILE A 75 -16.99 14.12 38.30
C ILE A 75 -17.23 12.78 38.97
N THR A 76 -18.01 11.94 38.29
CA THR A 76 -18.21 10.55 38.71
C THR A 76 -17.03 9.66 38.29
N PRO A 77 -16.79 8.52 38.98
CA PRO A 77 -15.80 7.53 38.56
C PRO A 77 -15.98 7.05 37.10
N TRP A 78 -17.23 6.95 36.64
CA TRP A 78 -17.56 6.61 35.25
C TRP A 78 -17.15 7.71 34.26
N GLY A 79 -17.31 8.98 34.64
CA GLY A 79 -16.79 10.11 33.87
C GLY A 79 -15.27 10.00 33.69
N ILE A 80 -14.53 9.81 34.79
CA ILE A 80 -13.06 9.65 34.74
C ILE A 80 -12.66 8.51 33.79
N PHE A 81 -13.32 7.36 33.89
CA PHE A 81 -13.05 6.22 33.01
C PHE A 81 -13.30 6.56 31.53
N LEU A 82 -14.40 7.23 31.21
CA LEU A 82 -14.70 7.71 29.85
C LEU A 82 -13.64 8.71 29.36
N GLY A 83 -13.21 9.64 30.20
CA GLY A 83 -12.14 10.59 29.88
C GLY A 83 -10.82 9.91 29.55
N LEU A 84 -10.43 8.88 30.32
CA LEU A 84 -9.25 8.07 30.04
C LEU A 84 -9.33 7.34 28.70
N ILE A 85 -10.51 6.81 28.34
CA ILE A 85 -10.73 6.19 27.03
C ILE A 85 -10.52 7.21 25.90
N ILE A 86 -11.10 8.41 26.03
CA ILE A 86 -10.96 9.47 25.01
C ILE A 86 -9.49 9.87 24.84
N ILE A 87 -8.75 10.04 25.95
CA ILE A 87 -7.31 10.36 25.91
C ILE A 87 -6.51 9.23 25.25
N PHE A 88 -6.83 7.98 25.57
CA PHE A 88 -6.17 6.82 24.96
C PHE A 88 -6.41 6.77 23.44
N LEU A 89 -7.67 6.95 23.01
CA LEU A 89 -8.02 6.97 21.59
C LEU A 89 -7.38 8.15 20.84
N LEU A 90 -7.29 9.32 21.48
CA LEU A 90 -6.57 10.47 20.94
C LEU A 90 -5.08 10.16 20.77
N GLY A 91 -4.42 9.65 21.81
CA GLY A 91 -3.01 9.28 21.77
C GLY A 91 -2.71 8.23 20.71
N TYR A 92 -3.58 7.23 20.57
CA TYR A 92 -3.48 6.21 19.53
C TYR A 92 -3.64 6.80 18.12
N SER A 93 -4.61 7.72 17.93
CA SER A 93 -4.82 8.39 16.64
C SER A 93 -3.62 9.25 16.23
N VAL A 94 -3.01 9.95 17.20
CA VAL A 94 -1.77 10.71 16.99
C VAL A 94 -0.61 9.78 16.63
N LEU A 95 -0.49 8.62 17.29
CA LEU A 95 0.54 7.63 16.96
C LEU A 95 0.39 7.11 15.53
N LEU A 96 -0.84 6.84 15.09
CA LEU A 96 -1.15 6.48 13.69
C LEU A 96 -0.81 7.62 12.73
N ALA A 97 -1.13 8.87 13.08
CA ALA A 97 -0.80 10.04 12.27
C ALA A 97 0.71 10.23 12.06
N ILE A 98 1.52 9.95 13.09
CA ILE A 98 2.98 10.08 13.03
C ILE A 98 3.61 8.90 12.28
N LYS A 99 3.27 7.67 12.68
CA LYS A 99 3.96 6.47 12.19
C LYS A 99 3.38 5.91 10.89
N GLY A 100 2.09 6.16 10.62
CA GLY A 100 1.35 5.55 9.51
C GLY A 100 1.27 4.03 9.58
N PHE A 101 1.45 3.45 10.77
CA PHE A 101 1.56 2.01 10.94
C PHE A 101 0.18 1.36 10.73
N THR A 102 0.06 0.40 9.81
CA THR A 102 -1.11 -0.48 9.75
C THR A 102 -1.13 -1.35 11.01
N VAL A 103 -2.09 -1.15 11.91
CA VAL A 103 -2.30 -2.09 13.00
C VAL A 103 -2.91 -3.36 12.44
N PHE A 104 -2.02 -4.34 12.30
CA PHE A 104 -2.22 -5.78 12.15
C PHE A 104 -3.62 -6.20 11.68
N TRP A 105 -3.70 -6.60 10.41
CA TRP A 105 -4.78 -7.43 9.92
C TRP A 105 -4.91 -8.68 10.82
N PRO A 106 -6.13 -9.10 11.21
CA PRO A 106 -6.32 -10.38 11.86
C PRO A 106 -5.64 -11.48 11.05
N ALA A 107 -4.94 -12.42 11.70
CA ALA A 107 -4.13 -13.44 11.02
C ALA A 107 -4.90 -14.18 9.91
N ARG A 108 -6.19 -14.45 10.12
CA ARG A 108 -7.08 -15.06 9.13
C ARG A 108 -7.31 -14.18 7.90
N SER A 109 -7.52 -12.88 8.11
CA SER A 109 -7.71 -11.91 7.02
C SER A 109 -6.41 -11.72 6.25
N TRP A 110 -5.27 -11.67 6.96
CA TRP A 110 -3.94 -11.60 6.35
C TRP A 110 -3.65 -12.82 5.46
N ARG A 111 -3.97 -14.04 5.93
CA ARG A 111 -3.86 -15.27 5.13
C ARG A 111 -4.64 -15.20 3.84
N LYS A 112 -5.86 -14.65 3.88
CA LYS A 112 -6.67 -14.46 2.68
C LYS A 112 -6.03 -13.44 1.72
N THR A 113 -5.52 -12.33 2.24
CA THR A 113 -4.88 -11.29 1.43
C THR A 113 -3.64 -11.79 0.71
N TRP A 114 -2.70 -12.42 1.44
CA TRP A 114 -1.48 -12.91 0.79
C TRP A 114 -1.78 -14.08 -0.14
N SER A 115 -2.68 -15.01 0.22
CA SER A 115 -3.00 -16.13 -0.67
C SER A 115 -3.63 -15.66 -1.98
N HIS A 116 -4.51 -14.66 -1.91
CA HIS A 116 -5.06 -14.02 -3.10
C HIS A 116 -3.96 -13.36 -3.93
N TRP A 117 -3.09 -12.56 -3.30
CA TRP A 117 -2.00 -11.87 -4.00
C TRP A 117 -1.06 -12.85 -4.71
N PHE A 118 -0.57 -13.89 -4.02
CA PHE A 118 0.33 -14.89 -4.59
C PHE A 118 -0.35 -15.71 -5.69
N SER A 119 -1.63 -16.10 -5.50
CA SER A 119 -2.37 -16.84 -6.53
C SER A 119 -2.53 -16.07 -7.84
N ARG A 120 -2.74 -14.75 -7.78
CA ARG A 120 -2.77 -13.86 -8.96
C ARG A 120 -1.43 -13.83 -9.70
N HIS A 121 -0.33 -13.97 -8.98
CA HIS A 121 1.02 -14.03 -9.54
C HIS A 121 1.45 -15.48 -9.85
N GLY A 122 0.50 -16.41 -9.99
CA GLY A 122 0.79 -17.79 -10.39
C GLY A 122 1.55 -18.64 -9.37
N ALA A 123 1.73 -18.15 -8.14
CA ALA A 123 2.34 -18.95 -7.07
C ALA A 123 1.32 -19.93 -6.47
N PRO A 124 1.76 -21.17 -6.15
CA PRO A 124 0.90 -22.14 -5.49
C PRO A 124 0.50 -21.64 -4.10
N VAL A 125 -0.77 -21.80 -3.75
CA VAL A 125 -1.26 -21.52 -2.40
C VAL A 125 -0.68 -22.60 -1.47
N SER A 126 0.36 -22.24 -0.73
CA SER A 126 1.05 -23.09 0.25
C SER A 126 1.21 -22.33 1.56
N ASP A 127 1.63 -22.99 2.63
CA ASP A 127 1.87 -22.32 3.92
C ASP A 127 3.05 -21.32 3.88
N ASN A 128 3.93 -21.43 2.88
CA ASN A 128 5.03 -20.51 2.62
C ASN A 128 5.05 -20.12 1.13
N PRO A 129 4.12 -19.28 0.67
CA PRO A 129 4.02 -18.91 -0.73
C PRO A 129 5.24 -18.08 -1.14
N ARG A 130 5.73 -18.30 -2.36
CA ARG A 130 6.83 -17.52 -2.94
C ARG A 130 6.61 -17.35 -4.43
N CYS A 131 6.96 -16.18 -4.96
CA CYS A 131 7.07 -15.95 -6.40
C CYS A 131 8.28 -15.10 -6.71
N THR A 132 8.91 -15.34 -7.85
CA THR A 132 10.01 -14.48 -8.30
C THR A 132 9.45 -13.35 -9.13
N ILE A 133 9.80 -12.12 -8.79
CA ILE A 133 9.35 -10.91 -9.46
C ILE A 133 10.56 -10.19 -10.02
N ARG A 134 10.41 -9.70 -11.25
CA ARG A 134 11.35 -8.79 -11.88
C ARG A 134 10.65 -7.47 -12.18
N THR A 135 11.14 -6.41 -11.56
CA THR A 135 10.64 -5.05 -11.74
C THR A 135 11.71 -4.20 -12.40
N SER A 136 11.37 -3.55 -13.51
CA SER A 136 12.27 -2.74 -14.31
C SER A 136 11.72 -1.32 -14.44
N ALA A 137 12.52 -0.33 -14.05
CA ALA A 137 12.26 1.07 -14.32
C ALA A 137 12.81 1.42 -15.71
N CYS A 138 11.93 1.63 -16.68
CA CYS A 138 12.29 2.03 -18.04
C CYS A 138 12.22 3.55 -18.21
N THR A 139 12.68 4.09 -19.34
CA THR A 139 12.70 5.55 -19.54
C THR A 139 11.30 6.18 -19.56
N THR A 140 10.29 5.46 -20.04
CA THR A 140 8.91 5.96 -20.24
C THR A 140 7.89 5.32 -19.31
N GLU A 141 8.14 4.10 -18.84
CA GLU A 141 7.20 3.30 -18.06
C GLU A 141 7.92 2.44 -17.02
N VAL A 142 7.13 1.83 -16.14
CA VAL A 142 7.59 0.80 -15.21
C VAL A 142 6.99 -0.52 -15.64
N ARG A 143 7.80 -1.58 -15.61
CA ARG A 143 7.39 -2.94 -15.97
C ARG A 143 7.61 -3.86 -14.79
N THR A 144 6.64 -4.69 -14.47
CA THR A 144 6.79 -5.80 -13.53
C THR A 144 6.46 -7.10 -14.25
N SER A 145 7.28 -8.11 -14.05
CA SER A 145 7.08 -9.44 -14.61
C SER A 145 7.24 -10.50 -13.55
N VAL A 146 6.36 -11.50 -13.62
CA VAL A 146 6.45 -12.70 -12.77
C VAL A 146 7.28 -13.74 -13.49
N LEU A 147 8.26 -14.30 -12.79
CA LEU A 147 9.10 -15.38 -13.29
C LEU A 147 8.62 -16.72 -12.70
N VAL A 148 8.28 -17.67 -13.57
CA VAL A 148 7.99 -19.06 -13.23
C VAL A 148 9.07 -19.92 -13.87
N ASP A 149 9.82 -20.68 -13.06
CA ASP A 149 10.98 -21.46 -13.50
C ASP A 149 12.01 -20.63 -14.30
N GLY A 150 12.21 -19.38 -13.90
CA GLY A 150 13.13 -18.44 -14.56
C GLY A 150 12.62 -17.85 -15.88
N LYS A 151 11.40 -18.19 -16.31
CA LYS A 151 10.76 -17.66 -17.52
C LYS A 151 9.68 -16.65 -17.17
N VAL A 152 9.55 -15.62 -17.99
CA VAL A 152 8.48 -14.61 -17.86
C VAL A 152 7.13 -15.27 -18.12
N SER A 153 6.28 -15.31 -17.10
CA SER A 153 4.92 -15.84 -17.16
C SER A 153 3.90 -14.76 -17.54
N GLY A 154 4.16 -13.52 -17.15
CA GLY A 154 3.35 -12.35 -17.49
C GLY A 154 4.11 -11.06 -17.20
N THR A 155 3.75 -9.99 -17.92
CA THR A 155 4.35 -8.67 -17.76
C THR A 155 3.25 -7.63 -17.71
N ILE A 156 3.33 -6.74 -16.73
CA ILE A 156 2.43 -5.61 -16.56
C ILE A 156 3.27 -4.35 -16.66
N SER A 157 2.91 -3.49 -17.61
CA SER A 157 3.55 -2.20 -17.82
C SER A 157 2.59 -1.07 -17.48
N LYS A 158 3.09 -0.06 -16.76
CA LYS A 158 2.32 1.12 -16.40
C LYS A 158 3.17 2.38 -16.62
N PRO A 159 2.61 3.45 -17.22
CA PRO A 159 3.31 4.72 -17.34
C PRO A 159 3.53 5.33 -15.95
N TYR A 160 4.54 6.20 -15.81
CA TYR A 160 4.81 6.89 -14.54
C TYR A 160 3.61 7.73 -14.04
N SER A 161 2.71 8.13 -14.94
CA SER A 161 1.46 8.82 -14.60
C SER A 161 0.43 7.95 -13.86
N ALA A 162 0.54 6.62 -13.89
CA ALA A 162 -0.37 5.76 -13.14
C ALA A 162 -0.09 5.76 -11.61
N PHE A 163 1.04 6.34 -11.19
CA PHE A 163 1.50 6.29 -9.80
C PHE A 163 1.29 7.61 -9.08
N SER A 164 0.92 7.54 -7.80
CA SER A 164 0.66 8.72 -6.97
C SER A 164 1.90 9.19 -6.22
N HIS A 165 2.57 8.28 -5.55
CA HIS A 165 3.72 8.57 -4.69
C HIS A 165 4.66 7.37 -4.59
N LEU A 166 5.84 7.64 -4.02
CA LEU A 166 6.86 6.67 -3.71
C LEU A 166 6.90 6.46 -2.19
N GLU A 167 6.96 5.21 -1.76
CA GLU A 167 7.18 4.83 -0.36
C GLU A 167 8.45 3.98 -0.24
N GLU A 168 9.18 4.20 0.84
CA GLU A 168 10.42 3.49 1.14
C GLU A 168 10.25 2.69 2.44
N THR A 169 10.58 1.40 2.39
CA THR A 169 10.65 0.51 3.57
C THR A 169 12.09 0.18 3.90
N GLU A 170 12.31 -0.74 4.83
CA GLU A 170 13.66 -1.22 5.15
C GLU A 170 14.30 -1.89 3.92
N HIS A 171 13.57 -2.80 3.29
CA HIS A 171 14.08 -3.62 2.18
C HIS A 171 13.62 -3.17 0.79
N LEU A 172 12.53 -2.40 0.70
CA LEU A 172 11.85 -2.15 -0.56
C LEU A 172 11.73 -0.66 -0.89
N VAL A 173 11.67 -0.40 -2.19
CA VAL A 173 11.18 0.85 -2.77
C VAL A 173 9.87 0.51 -3.50
N VAL A 174 8.77 1.12 -3.06
CA VAL A 174 7.42 0.81 -3.53
C VAL A 174 6.83 2.03 -4.21
N LEU A 175 6.50 1.90 -5.49
CA LEU A 175 5.79 2.91 -6.26
C LEU A 175 4.30 2.61 -6.19
N VAL A 176 3.57 3.43 -5.44
CA VAL A 176 2.17 3.18 -5.09
C VAL A 176 1.26 3.64 -6.23
N ASN A 177 0.44 2.72 -6.73
CA ASN A 177 -0.51 3.06 -7.78
C ASN A 177 -1.55 4.07 -7.26
N GLY A 178 -1.77 5.15 -8.02
CA GLY A 178 -2.62 6.27 -7.63
C GLY A 178 -4.05 6.22 -8.16
N GLU A 179 -4.42 5.21 -8.95
CA GLU A 179 -5.71 5.17 -9.66
C GLU A 179 -6.94 5.12 -8.73
N VAL A 180 -6.76 4.73 -7.46
CA VAL A 180 -7.81 4.75 -6.45
C VAL A 180 -7.34 5.53 -5.23
N GLU A 181 -7.38 6.86 -5.33
CA GLU A 181 -7.37 7.70 -4.14
C GLU A 181 -8.65 7.44 -3.36
N VAL A 182 -8.49 6.76 -2.23
CA VAL A 182 -9.54 6.64 -1.23
C VAL A 182 -9.81 8.07 -0.76
N GLY A 183 -10.94 8.66 -1.18
CA GLY A 183 -11.29 10.06 -0.91
C GLY A 183 -11.35 10.41 0.59
N ASN A 184 -11.97 11.54 0.94
CA ASN A 184 -12.03 11.99 2.33
C ASN A 184 -12.68 10.93 3.25
N LEU A 185 -11.95 10.51 4.30
CA LEU A 185 -12.40 9.53 5.29
C LEU A 185 -13.79 9.87 5.84
N LEU A 186 -14.05 11.16 6.16
CA LEU A 186 -15.32 11.57 6.74
C LEU A 186 -16.51 11.36 5.79
N HIS A 187 -16.30 11.62 4.49
CA HIS A 187 -17.31 11.34 3.48
C HIS A 187 -17.51 9.82 3.32
N ASN A 188 -16.41 9.07 3.42
CA ASN A 188 -16.37 7.64 3.20
C ASN A 188 -16.88 6.81 4.39
N MET A 189 -16.87 7.33 5.62
CA MET A 189 -17.48 6.67 6.78
C MET A 189 -19.02 6.59 6.69
N VAL A 190 -19.62 7.49 5.91
CA VAL A 190 -21.08 7.57 5.72
C VAL A 190 -21.53 6.87 4.43
N SER A 191 -20.60 6.60 3.50
CA SER A 191 -20.91 5.90 2.25
C SER A 191 -20.52 4.42 2.31
N SER A 192 -21.34 3.55 1.70
CA SER A 192 -21.01 2.12 1.52
C SER A 192 -19.82 1.89 0.57
N ASP A 193 -19.29 2.96 -0.03
CA ASP A 193 -18.35 2.95 -1.13
C ASP A 193 -16.88 2.84 -0.67
N TYR A 194 -16.60 3.08 0.62
CA TYR A 194 -15.25 2.99 1.18
C TYR A 194 -14.69 1.57 1.15
N ALA A 195 -15.50 0.58 1.55
CA ALA A 195 -15.08 -0.82 1.53
C ALA A 195 -14.78 -1.30 0.10
N GLN A 196 -15.59 -0.87 -0.88
CA GLN A 196 -15.37 -1.19 -2.29
C GLN A 196 -14.11 -0.51 -2.85
N LYS A 197 -13.83 0.74 -2.48
CA LYS A 197 -12.58 1.43 -2.87
C LYS A 197 -11.34 0.81 -2.26
N LEU A 198 -11.42 0.30 -1.03
CA LEU A 198 -10.33 -0.45 -0.40
C LEU A 198 -10.07 -1.79 -1.12
N GLU A 199 -11.14 -2.49 -1.54
CA GLU A 199 -11.02 -3.71 -2.33
C GLU A 199 -10.39 -3.45 -3.71
N GLN A 200 -10.88 -2.44 -4.43
CA GLN A 200 -10.29 -2.01 -5.71
C GLN A 200 -8.82 -1.60 -5.55
N ARG A 201 -8.48 -0.92 -4.44
CA ARG A 201 -7.09 -0.61 -4.13
C ARG A 201 -6.32 -1.92 -3.94
N ALA A 202 -6.76 -2.87 -3.12
CA ALA A 202 -6.08 -4.17 -2.94
C ALA A 202 -5.76 -4.89 -4.27
N ASP A 203 -6.58 -4.67 -5.30
CA ASP A 203 -6.38 -5.22 -6.63
C ASP A 203 -5.38 -4.47 -7.51
N LEU A 204 -5.14 -3.17 -7.27
CA LEU A 204 -4.13 -2.41 -8.00
C LEU A 204 -2.72 -2.92 -7.71
N GLU A 205 -1.96 -3.16 -8.77
CA GLU A 205 -0.55 -3.51 -8.68
C GLU A 205 0.34 -2.29 -8.48
N ASP A 206 1.04 -2.30 -7.35
CA ASP A 206 2.18 -1.44 -7.02
C ASP A 206 3.46 -2.00 -7.65
N MET A 207 4.43 -1.14 -7.93
CA MET A 207 5.72 -1.57 -8.50
C MET A 207 6.77 -1.58 -7.41
N ILE A 208 7.51 -2.69 -7.30
CA ILE A 208 8.33 -2.99 -6.12
C ILE A 208 9.75 -3.32 -6.55
N TRP A 209 10.73 -2.64 -5.96
CA TRP A 209 12.14 -2.97 -6.11
C TRP A 209 12.72 -3.36 -4.76
N ASP A 210 13.40 -4.51 -4.72
CA ASP A 210 14.26 -4.85 -3.59
C ASP A 210 15.59 -4.11 -3.70
N LYS A 211 15.95 -3.43 -2.61
CA LYS A 211 17.20 -2.68 -2.46
C LYS A 211 18.42 -3.58 -2.52
N ASN A 212 18.30 -4.82 -2.06
CA ASN A 212 19.41 -5.78 -2.00
C ASN A 212 19.72 -6.41 -3.36
N HIS A 213 18.72 -6.49 -4.24
CA HIS A 213 18.84 -7.11 -5.57
C HIS A 213 18.74 -6.08 -6.71
N LEU A 214 19.02 -4.81 -6.41
CA LEU A 214 18.97 -3.74 -7.38
C LEU A 214 20.17 -3.76 -8.34
N GLN A 215 19.88 -3.63 -9.63
CA GLN A 215 20.82 -3.48 -10.73
C GLN A 215 20.64 -2.10 -11.39
N GLY A 216 21.73 -1.56 -11.96
CA GLY A 216 21.73 -0.26 -12.65
C GLY A 216 22.08 0.95 -11.77
N GLY A 217 22.25 0.77 -10.45
CA GLY A 217 22.71 1.82 -9.54
C GLY A 217 22.40 1.53 -8.07
N THR A 218 22.41 2.57 -7.23
CA THR A 218 22.09 2.46 -5.80
C THR A 218 20.60 2.72 -5.51
N PRO A 219 20.07 2.26 -4.36
CA PRO A 219 18.68 2.56 -3.97
C PRO A 219 18.37 4.07 -3.92
N ALA A 220 19.33 4.89 -3.50
CA ALA A 220 19.19 6.35 -3.51
C ALA A 220 19.06 6.91 -4.94
N GLN A 221 19.84 6.39 -5.89
CA GLN A 221 19.75 6.79 -7.30
C GLN A 221 18.43 6.36 -7.94
N LEU A 222 17.92 5.17 -7.61
CA LEU A 222 16.60 4.72 -8.03
C LEU A 222 15.53 5.68 -7.49
N LYS A 223 15.59 6.01 -6.20
CA LYS A 223 14.66 6.93 -5.56
C LYS A 223 14.65 8.29 -6.24
N ASP A 224 15.81 8.93 -6.38
CA ASP A 224 15.94 10.23 -7.05
C ASP A 224 15.46 10.18 -8.51
N TYR A 225 15.62 9.05 -9.18
CA TYR A 225 15.10 8.84 -10.52
C TYR A 225 13.57 8.78 -10.54
N LEU A 226 12.97 7.95 -9.69
CA LEU A 226 11.51 7.80 -9.58
C LEU A 226 10.85 9.10 -9.11
N GLU A 227 11.43 9.80 -8.13
CA GLU A 227 10.95 11.09 -7.65
C GLU A 227 10.95 12.15 -8.76
N ARG A 228 11.99 12.20 -9.61
CA ARG A 228 11.98 13.09 -10.77
C ARG A 228 10.90 12.72 -11.79
N LYS A 229 10.65 11.43 -11.99
CA LYS A 229 9.59 10.96 -12.90
C LYS A 229 8.19 11.26 -12.39
N LEU A 230 7.98 11.20 -11.07
CA LEU A 230 6.74 11.60 -10.42
C LEU A 230 6.58 13.13 -10.36
N GLY A 231 7.67 13.84 -10.05
CA GLY A 231 7.73 15.28 -9.79
C GLY A 231 7.57 16.17 -11.02
N HIS A 232 7.67 15.63 -12.24
CA HIS A 232 7.22 16.32 -13.46
C HIS A 232 5.69 16.56 -13.52
N ARG A 233 4.96 16.31 -12.43
CA ARG A 233 3.54 16.64 -12.23
C ARG A 233 3.27 17.95 -11.47
N ALA A 234 4.29 18.65 -10.98
CA ALA A 234 4.14 19.94 -10.31
C ALA A 234 4.29 21.12 -11.28
#